data_AF-A0A538CF27-F1
#
_entry.id   AF-A0A538CF27-F1
#
_cell.length_a   1.000
_cell.length_b   1.000
_cell.length_c   1.000
_cell.angle_alpha   90.00
_cell.angle_beta   90.00
_cell.angle_gamma   90.00
#
_symmetry.space_group_name_H-M   'P 1'
#
loop_
_entity.id
_entity.type
_entity.pdbx_description
1 polymer ?
#
loop_
_entity_poly.entity_id
_entity_poly.type
_entity_poly.pdbx_seq_one_letter_code
_entity_poly.pdbx_strand_id
1 'polypeptide(L)'
;MTGRERSVFVRVTDAVVAPVPPLPPVRETDAAAAFERSLKAAPRLNALALRAVFLLVGAGLRRGPLLKLVRSLAHLHYYGDAGVMRVLGYDADAVVARAADVRGR
;
A
#
# COMPACT_ATOMS: atom_id res chain seq x y z
N MET A 1 7.74 -2.52 10.59
CA MET A 1 8.17 -3.66 9.75
C MET A 1 9.67 -3.80 9.87
N THR A 2 10.23 -4.99 9.69
CA THR A 2 11.69 -5.15 9.57
C THR A 2 12.17 -4.59 8.24
N GLY A 3 13.47 -4.31 8.10
CA GLY A 3 14.05 -3.85 6.83
C GLY A 3 13.81 -4.82 5.67
N ARG A 4 13.88 -6.14 5.96
CA ARG A 4 13.58 -7.20 4.98
C ARG A 4 12.13 -7.18 4.52
N GLU A 5 11.17 -7.08 5.45
CA GLU A 5 9.75 -7.01 5.11
C GLU A 5 9.45 -5.79 4.23
N ARG A 6 10.04 -4.63 4.55
CA ARG A 6 9.87 -3.40 3.78
C ARG A 6 10.42 -3.57 2.36
N SER A 7 11.63 -4.10 2.22
CA SER A 7 12.24 -4.36 0.91
C SER A 7 11.40 -5.32 0.05
N VAL A 8 10.90 -6.41 0.65
CA VAL A 8 10.00 -7.34 -0.05
C VAL A 8 8.71 -6.66 -0.48
N PHE A 9 8.06 -5.90 0.42
CA PHE A 9 6.85 -5.17 0.10
C PHE A 9 7.07 -4.21 -1.07
N VAL A 10 8.10 -3.36 -1.01
CA VAL A 10 8.40 -2.39 -2.07
C VAL A 10 8.61 -3.10 -3.40
N ARG A 11 9.47 -4.12 -3.46
CA ARG A 11 9.74 -4.86 -4.70
C ARG A 11 8.51 -5.56 -5.27
N VAL A 12 7.70 -6.18 -4.40
CA VAL A 12 6.48 -6.87 -4.83
C VAL A 12 5.44 -5.86 -5.33
N THR A 13 5.23 -4.76 -4.63
CA THR A 13 4.31 -3.69 -5.04
C THR A 13 4.76 -3.05 -6.34
N ASP A 14 6.06 -2.78 -6.51
CA ASP A 14 6.61 -2.21 -7.74
C ASP A 14 6.38 -3.12 -8.95
N ALA A 15 6.60 -4.44 -8.78
CA ALA A 15 6.33 -5.42 -9.83
C ALA A 15 4.83 -5.58 -10.15
N VAL A 16 3.95 -5.35 -9.18
CA VAL A 16 2.50 -5.55 -9.34
C VAL A 16 1.79 -4.32 -9.87
N VAL A 17 2.18 -3.14 -9.41
CA VAL A 17 1.64 -1.85 -9.84
C VAL A 17 2.29 -1.40 -11.15
N ALA A 18 3.60 -1.67 -11.31
CA ALA A 18 4.41 -1.26 -12.46
C ALA A 18 4.22 0.24 -12.81
N PRO A 19 4.55 1.16 -11.89
CA PRO A 19 4.35 2.57 -12.13
C PRO A 19 5.19 3.05 -13.33
N VAL A 20 4.56 3.80 -14.22
CA VAL A 20 5.19 4.42 -15.39
C VAL A 20 5.15 5.95 -15.25
N PRO A 21 6.17 6.68 -15.74
CA PRO A 21 6.16 8.14 -15.70
C PRO A 21 4.85 8.73 -16.26
N PRO A 22 4.26 9.73 -15.59
CA PRO A 22 4.83 10.58 -14.53
C PRO A 22 4.72 10.02 -13.10
N LEU A 23 4.21 8.80 -12.92
CA LEU A 23 4.03 8.23 -11.58
C LEU A 23 5.37 7.87 -10.93
N PRO A 24 5.58 8.19 -9.64
CA PRO A 24 6.83 7.88 -8.96
C PRO A 24 6.98 6.38 -8.69
N PRO A 25 8.21 5.84 -8.65
CA PRO A 25 8.45 4.47 -8.24
C PRO A 25 8.03 4.25 -6.78
N VAL A 26 7.64 3.03 -6.40
CA VAL A 26 7.05 2.74 -5.08
C VAL A 26 7.96 3.16 -3.92
N ARG A 27 9.28 3.05 -4.09
CA ARG A 27 10.28 3.41 -3.07
C ARG A 27 10.28 4.90 -2.69
N GLU A 28 9.77 5.77 -3.56
CA GLU A 28 9.67 7.22 -3.38
C GLU A 28 8.29 7.64 -2.84
N THR A 29 7.39 6.68 -2.59
CA THR A 29 6.05 6.89 -2.02
C THR A 29 5.98 6.49 -0.55
N ASP A 30 4.89 6.86 0.11
CA ASP A 30 4.58 6.46 1.48
C ASP A 30 3.97 5.04 1.59
N ALA A 31 3.76 4.33 0.48
CA ALA A 31 3.01 3.08 0.42
C ALA A 31 3.46 2.03 1.46
N ALA A 32 4.78 1.87 1.66
CA ALA A 32 5.31 0.94 2.66
C ALA A 32 5.03 1.39 4.10
N ALA A 33 5.05 2.71 4.35
CA ALA A 33 4.68 3.28 5.64
C ALA A 33 3.16 3.16 5.88
N ALA A 34 2.34 3.38 4.84
CA ALA A 34 0.89 3.17 4.89
C ALA A 34 0.54 1.72 5.23
N PHE A 35 1.18 0.75 4.57
CA PHE A 35 1.00 -0.67 4.89
C PHE A 35 1.42 -0.99 6.33
N GLU A 36 2.54 -0.42 6.81
CA GLU A 36 2.95 -0.58 8.20
C GLU A 36 1.91 -0.04 9.19
N ARG A 37 1.29 1.13 8.90
CA ARG A 37 0.19 1.67 9.71
C ARG A 37 -0.99 0.71 9.76
N SER A 38 -1.38 0.13 8.62
CA SER A 38 -2.45 -0.88 8.57
C SER A 38 -2.11 -2.14 9.37
N LEU A 39 -0.86 -2.61 9.33
CA LEU A 39 -0.44 -3.75 10.15
C LEU A 39 -0.47 -3.44 11.65
N LYS A 40 -0.18 -2.20 12.05
CA LYS A 40 -0.26 -1.76 13.46
C LYS A 40 -1.70 -1.63 13.97
N ALA A 41 -2.63 -1.26 13.09
CA ALA A 41 -4.05 -1.13 13.42
C ALA A 41 -4.81 -2.47 13.40
N ALA A 42 -4.28 -3.50 12.73
CA ALA A 42 -4.94 -4.79 12.60
C ALA A 42 -4.77 -5.68 13.86
N PRO A 43 -5.72 -6.60 14.12
CA PRO A 43 -5.51 -7.68 15.09
C PRO A 43 -4.22 -8.45 14.83
N ARG A 44 -3.53 -8.90 15.90
CA ARG A 44 -2.18 -9.49 15.82
C ARG A 44 -2.08 -10.64 14.80
N LEU A 45 -3.08 -11.52 14.77
CA LEU A 45 -3.11 -12.65 13.83
C LEU A 45 -3.24 -12.19 12.37
N ASN A 46 -4.06 -11.16 12.11
CA ASN A 46 -4.21 -10.58 10.78
C ASN A 46 -2.92 -9.91 10.32
N ALA A 47 -2.28 -9.13 11.21
CA ALA A 47 -1.00 -8.49 10.91
C ALA A 47 0.08 -9.53 10.57
N LEU A 48 0.16 -10.62 11.33
CA LEU A 48 1.09 -11.72 11.07
C LEU A 48 0.80 -12.41 9.73
N ALA A 49 -0.47 -12.71 9.45
CA ALA A 49 -0.89 -13.34 8.20
C ALA A 49 -0.54 -12.47 6.99
N LEU A 50 -0.81 -11.17 7.04
CA LEU A 50 -0.49 -10.25 5.95
C LEU A 50 1.02 -10.14 5.70
N ARG A 51 1.84 -10.09 6.76
CA ARG A 51 3.30 -10.14 6.65
C ARG A 51 3.76 -11.43 5.96
N ALA A 52 3.24 -12.57 6.40
CA ALA A 52 3.59 -13.87 5.83
C ALA A 52 3.21 -13.96 4.35
N VAL A 53 2.03 -13.47 3.95
CA VAL A 53 1.60 -13.48 2.54
C VAL A 53 2.57 -12.72 1.64
N PHE A 54 2.98 -11.50 2.02
CA PHE A 54 3.95 -10.74 1.22
C PHE A 54 5.31 -11.41 1.17
N LEU A 55 5.78 -11.99 2.28
CA LEU A 55 7.05 -12.72 2.32
C LEU A 55 7.01 -13.98 1.44
N LEU A 56 5.93 -14.76 1.48
CA LEU A 56 5.75 -15.96 0.66
C LEU A 56 5.70 -15.61 -0.83
N VAL A 57 4.93 -14.58 -1.21
CA VAL A 57 4.87 -14.12 -2.60
C VAL A 57 6.23 -13.54 -3.04
N GLY A 58 6.92 -12.82 -2.17
CA GLY A 58 8.28 -12.34 -2.39
C GLY A 58 9.31 -13.47 -2.55
N ALA A 59 9.08 -14.62 -1.90
CA ALA A 59 9.89 -15.82 -2.03
C ALA A 59 9.53 -16.68 -3.26
N GLY A 60 8.54 -16.28 -4.05
CA GLY A 60 8.16 -16.96 -5.29
C GLY A 60 6.91 -17.82 -5.21
N LEU A 61 6.19 -17.85 -4.09
CA LEU A 61 4.91 -18.57 -4.01
C LEU A 61 3.87 -17.90 -4.91
N ARG A 62 3.42 -18.60 -5.96
CA ARG A 62 2.45 -18.11 -6.96
C ARG A 62 1.09 -18.77 -6.81
N ARG A 63 0.44 -18.62 -5.64
CA ARG A 63 -0.96 -19.07 -5.47
C ARG A 63 -1.93 -17.96 -5.84
N GLY A 64 -2.85 -18.26 -6.75
CA GLY A 64 -3.82 -17.29 -7.31
C GLY A 64 -4.50 -16.41 -6.26
N PRO A 65 -5.13 -16.97 -5.21
CA PRO A 65 -5.77 -16.16 -4.17
C PRO A 65 -4.80 -15.23 -3.41
N LEU A 66 -3.57 -15.70 -3.12
CA LEU A 66 -2.56 -14.88 -2.46
C LEU A 66 -2.08 -13.75 -3.36
N LEU A 67 -1.88 -14.02 -4.64
CA LEU A 67 -1.50 -13.00 -5.62
C LEU A 67 -2.60 -11.94 -5.78
N LYS A 68 -3.88 -12.34 -5.78
CA LYS A 68 -5.00 -11.39 -5.79
C LYS A 68 -4.99 -10.50 -4.54
N LEU A 69 -4.79 -11.09 -3.36
CA LEU A 69 -4.71 -10.33 -2.11
C LEU A 69 -3.55 -9.33 -2.12
N VAL A 70 -2.35 -9.78 -2.50
CA VAL A 70 -1.17 -8.92 -2.65
C VAL A 70 -1.43 -7.81 -3.66
N ARG A 71 -2.08 -8.11 -4.79
CA ARG A 71 -2.42 -7.11 -5.80
C ARG A 71 -3.34 -6.04 -5.26
N SER A 72 -4.41 -6.42 -4.57
CA SER A 72 -5.33 -5.47 -3.96
C SER A 72 -4.63 -4.58 -2.94
N LEU A 73 -3.81 -5.15 -2.05
CA LEU A 73 -3.08 -4.38 -1.04
C LEU A 73 -2.01 -3.46 -1.65
N ALA A 74 -1.29 -3.95 -2.67
CA ALA A 74 -0.31 -3.15 -3.41
C ALA A 74 -0.95 -1.91 -4.04
N HIS A 75 -2.09 -2.09 -4.73
CA HIS A 75 -2.80 -0.97 -5.34
C HIS A 75 -3.38 -0.02 -4.29
N LEU A 76 -4.00 -0.56 -3.23
CA LEU A 76 -4.57 0.23 -2.15
C LEU A 76 -3.54 1.15 -1.50
N HIS A 77 -2.35 0.63 -1.20
CA HIS A 77 -1.31 1.42 -0.52
C HIS A 77 -0.53 2.32 -1.48
N TYR A 78 -0.37 1.95 -2.74
CA TYR A 78 0.29 2.81 -3.73
C TYR A 78 -0.60 4.00 -4.12
N TYR A 79 -1.85 3.76 -4.50
CA TYR A 79 -2.78 4.82 -4.89
C TYR A 79 -3.42 5.53 -3.68
N GLY A 80 -3.13 5.09 -2.46
CA GLY A 80 -3.43 5.82 -1.23
C GLY A 80 -2.39 6.88 -0.86
N ASP A 81 -1.24 6.93 -1.54
CA ASP A 81 -0.23 7.96 -1.34
C ASP A 81 -0.73 9.31 -1.89
N ALA A 82 -0.68 10.35 -1.07
CA ALA A 82 -1.20 11.67 -1.44
C ALA A 82 -0.42 12.31 -2.60
N GLY A 83 0.87 12.02 -2.74
CA GLY A 83 1.68 12.47 -3.87
C GLY A 83 1.25 11.82 -5.18
N VAL A 84 1.04 10.50 -5.17
CA VAL A 84 0.50 9.73 -6.30
C VAL A 84 -0.89 10.25 -6.67
N MET A 85 -1.78 10.42 -5.69
CA MET A 85 -3.12 10.98 -5.93
C MET A 85 -3.06 12.37 -6.55
N ARG A 86 -2.16 13.23 -6.08
CA ARG A 86 -1.97 14.58 -6.62
C ARG A 86 -1.44 14.57 -8.05
N VAL A 87 -0.50 13.68 -8.39
CA VAL A 87 -0.03 13.49 -9.78
C VAL A 87 -1.19 13.06 -10.70
N LEU A 88 -2.15 12.29 -10.17
CA LEU A 88 -3.38 11.91 -10.87
C LEU A 88 -4.47 13.00 -10.87
N GLY A 89 -4.20 14.18 -10.32
CA GLY A 89 -5.15 15.30 -10.25
C GLY A 89 -6.20 15.18 -9.14
N TYR A 90 -6.03 14.25 -8.20
CA TYR A 90 -6.92 14.08 -7.05
C TYR A 90 -6.37 14.77 -5.80
N ASP A 91 -7.13 15.73 -5.28
CA ASP A 91 -6.82 16.44 -4.03
C ASP A 91 -7.48 15.75 -2.83
N ALA A 92 -6.74 14.83 -2.21
CA ALA A 92 -7.21 14.10 -1.04
C ALA A 92 -7.40 15.00 0.19
N ASP A 93 -6.57 16.04 0.34
CA ASP A 93 -6.61 16.94 1.49
C ASP A 93 -7.90 17.77 1.47
N ALA A 94 -8.27 18.31 0.31
CA ALA A 94 -9.53 19.03 0.13
C ALA A 94 -10.76 18.15 0.41
N VAL A 95 -10.73 16.88 0.00
CA VAL A 95 -11.83 15.93 0.25
C VAL A 95 -11.96 15.64 1.74
N VAL A 96 -10.85 15.44 2.45
CA VAL A 96 -10.85 15.20 3.90
C VAL A 96 -11.32 16.44 4.67
N ALA A 97 -10.87 17.64 4.28
CA ALA A 97 -11.31 18.90 4.88
C ALA A 97 -12.84 19.07 4.74
N ARG A 98 -13.38 18.85 3.54
CA ARG A 98 -14.83 18.88 3.31
C ARG A 98 -15.58 17.85 4.16
N ALA A 99 -15.03 16.65 4.33
CA ALA A 99 -15.65 15.62 5.16
C ALA A 99 -15.64 15.98 6.66
N ALA A 100 -14.61 16.70 7.13
CA ALA A 100 -14.55 17.21 8.48
C ALA A 100 -15.64 18.29 8.72
N ASP A 101 -15.82 19.21 7.78
CA ASP A 101 -16.86 20.25 7.85
C ASP A 101 -18.27 19.66 7.94
N VAL A 102 -18.53 18.55 7.23
CA VAL A 102 -19.83 17.84 7.28
C VAL A 102 -20.05 17.17 8.64
N ARG A 103 -19.02 16.60 9.27
CA ARG A 103 -19.13 15.94 10.59
C ARG A 103 -19.23 16.92 11.75
N GLY A 104 -18.76 18.16 11.56
CA GLY A 104 -18.87 19.24 12.54
C GLY A 104 -20.24 19.92 12.55
N ARG A 105 -21.15 19.54 11.64
CA ARG A 105 -22.56 19.98 11.57
C ARG A 105 -23.47 18.88 12.10
#